data_AF-A0A6G1HXB8-F1
#
_entry.id   AF-A0A6G1HXB8-F1
#
_cell.length_a   1.000
_cell.length_b   1.000
_cell.length_c   1.000
_cell.angle_alpha   90.00
_cell.angle_beta   90.00
_cell.angle_gamma   90.00
#
_symmetry.space_group_name_H-M   'P 1'
#
loop_
_entity.id
_entity.type
_entity.pdbx_description
1 polymer ?
#
loop_
_entity_poly.entity_id
_entity_poly.type
_entity_poly.pdbx_seq_one_letter_code
_entity_poly.pdbx_strand_id
1 'polypeptide(L)'
;MLVKQLRFRALVFGVFSFCAVTYLLLPSSPYQLQEEIYYYIPGLRAHDAPRHPRYKSAQRIPPPIVDNFPLAAAAKTPSDLPPVPSYNRPPAQHAPEKTPLFIGFTRNWPLLQQAVVSYITAGWPPSDIYVVENTGTMNANARGQLTLQNPFYLDHRRLTDIFGINVISTPTYLSFSQLQNFYIHESIQRNWTHYYWSHMDAAAVSKEDWSDPHTKTYRPLYARVVEDLRDTLTWPASHRWAVKLYAYDRLALVNRAAYEAVGGWDTQIPYYGTDCDMHERLLMAGYTLDNAQVGLVYDVGAALDDLLVLYRRKPVGNEAPIKAVAKPTGEARGSGNGTLHVQPAPAKKTVQTWGEEDALASQAFHLLAKRLDVLQREKNSNARGRNTWQAQQFGGKGEPYYRDPEGFETALQMTIKFGREVMAEKWGRKGCSLRSGGLQIEDQWRVRHDSDWN
;
A
#
# COMPACT_ATOMS: atom_id res chain seq x y z
N MET A 1 32.89 -81.46 -2.34
CA MET A 1 33.57 -80.38 -1.58
C MET A 1 33.16 -78.99 -2.11
N LEU A 2 31.85 -78.78 -2.28
CA LEU A 2 31.15 -77.53 -2.54
C LEU A 2 29.98 -77.53 -1.53
N VAL A 3 29.41 -76.37 -1.17
CA VAL A 3 28.24 -76.12 -0.27
C VAL A 3 28.54 -75.28 0.99
N LYS A 4 29.80 -74.96 1.33
CA LYS A 4 30.08 -74.08 2.51
C LYS A 4 30.34 -72.59 2.25
N GLN A 5 30.29 -72.09 1.00
CA GLN A 5 30.58 -70.66 0.72
C GLN A 5 29.39 -69.77 0.32
N LEU A 6 28.17 -70.30 0.16
CA LEU A 6 27.03 -69.46 -0.26
C LEU A 6 26.21 -68.84 0.88
N ARG A 7 26.45 -69.19 2.15
CA ARG A 7 25.64 -68.67 3.27
C ARG A 7 26.14 -67.36 3.89
N PHE A 8 27.35 -66.90 3.54
CA PHE A 8 27.91 -65.68 4.13
C PHE A 8 27.59 -64.40 3.33
N ARG A 9 27.33 -64.51 2.01
CA ARG A 9 27.01 -63.33 1.17
C ARG A 9 25.56 -62.84 1.28
N ALA A 10 24.61 -63.73 1.61
CA ALA A 10 23.22 -63.35 1.80
C ALA A 10 22.97 -62.59 3.12
N LEU A 11 23.78 -62.86 4.16
CA LEU A 11 23.65 -62.19 5.45
C LEU A 11 24.17 -60.74 5.41
N VAL A 12 25.25 -60.49 4.66
CA VAL A 12 25.85 -59.15 4.56
C VAL A 12 24.97 -58.19 3.73
N PHE A 13 24.33 -58.67 2.66
CA PHE A 13 23.38 -57.84 1.89
C PHE A 13 22.08 -57.56 2.67
N GLY A 14 21.58 -58.51 3.46
CA GLY A 14 20.39 -58.32 4.28
C GLY A 14 20.58 -57.26 5.38
N VAL A 15 21.76 -57.22 6.01
CA VAL A 15 22.06 -56.24 7.07
C VAL A 15 22.29 -54.84 6.51
N PHE A 16 22.97 -54.70 5.36
CA PHE A 16 23.16 -53.38 4.72
C PHE A 16 21.86 -52.79 4.14
N SER A 17 20.97 -53.61 3.58
CA SER A 17 19.64 -53.14 3.13
C SER A 17 18.74 -52.73 4.31
N PHE A 18 18.83 -53.42 5.45
CA PHE A 18 18.05 -53.05 6.64
C PHE A 18 18.57 -51.75 7.29
N CYS A 19 19.89 -51.52 7.32
CA CYS A 19 20.48 -50.27 7.78
C CYS A 19 20.20 -49.08 6.83
N ALA A 20 20.16 -49.29 5.51
CA ALA A 20 19.83 -48.23 4.55
C ALA A 20 18.35 -47.81 4.60
N VAL A 21 17.43 -48.76 4.77
CA VAL A 21 15.99 -48.48 4.91
C VAL A 21 15.68 -47.80 6.25
N THR A 22 16.40 -48.14 7.32
CA THR A 22 16.27 -47.41 8.60
C THR A 22 16.87 -46.01 8.53
N TYR A 23 18.00 -45.78 7.84
CA TYR A 23 18.57 -44.44 7.68
C TYR A 23 17.73 -43.52 6.76
N LEU A 24 16.95 -44.09 5.84
CA LEU A 24 16.04 -43.34 4.95
C LEU A 24 14.64 -43.09 5.57
N LEU A 25 14.26 -43.82 6.62
CA LEU A 25 12.96 -43.69 7.31
C LEU A 25 13.07 -43.10 8.72
N LEU A 26 14.28 -42.96 9.28
CA LEU A 26 14.49 -42.28 10.54
C LEU A 26 14.59 -40.77 10.28
N PRO A 27 13.72 -39.94 10.88
CA PRO A 27 13.77 -38.50 10.69
C PRO A 27 15.16 -37.99 11.09
N SER A 28 15.73 -37.16 10.22
CA SER A 28 17.11 -36.66 10.20
C SER A 28 17.53 -35.82 11.42
N SER A 29 16.68 -35.73 12.45
CA SER A 29 16.97 -35.05 13.69
C SER A 29 16.17 -35.67 14.85
N PRO A 30 16.79 -35.93 16.01
CA PRO A 30 16.10 -36.31 17.24
C PRO A 30 14.92 -35.38 17.59
N TYR A 31 15.00 -34.11 17.17
CA TYR A 31 13.93 -33.12 17.37
C TYR A 31 12.67 -33.40 16.55
N GLN A 32 12.79 -33.89 15.31
CA GLN A 32 11.61 -34.21 14.48
C GLN A 32 10.87 -35.43 15.02
N LEU A 33 11.60 -36.45 15.45
CA LEU A 33 11.03 -37.66 16.06
C LEU A 33 10.33 -37.32 17.39
N GLN A 34 10.90 -36.39 18.16
CA GLN A 34 10.33 -35.93 19.42
C GLN A 34 9.03 -35.12 19.23
N GLU A 35 8.97 -34.23 18.23
CA GLU A 35 7.74 -33.50 17.89
C GLU A 35 6.64 -34.43 17.34
N GLU A 36 6.98 -35.42 16.51
CA GLU A 36 6.01 -36.43 16.07
C GLU A 36 5.49 -37.29 17.24
N ILE A 37 6.37 -37.75 18.14
CA ILE A 37 5.95 -38.50 19.34
C ILE A 37 5.03 -37.65 20.23
N TYR A 38 5.32 -36.35 20.40
CA TYR A 38 4.47 -35.45 21.17
C TYR A 38 3.14 -35.14 20.48
N TYR A 39 3.09 -35.16 19.15
CA TYR A 39 1.86 -35.05 18.38
C TYR A 39 0.94 -36.27 18.59
N TYR A 40 1.51 -37.48 18.65
CA TYR A 40 0.75 -38.73 18.80
C TYR A 40 0.46 -39.15 20.24
N ILE A 41 1.18 -38.62 21.24
CA ILE A 41 0.96 -38.95 22.67
C ILE A 41 0.76 -37.66 23.48
N PRO A 42 -0.48 -37.15 23.58
CA PRO A 42 -0.81 -35.96 24.34
C PRO A 42 -0.73 -36.28 25.86
N GLY A 43 0.48 -36.22 26.40
CA GLY A 43 0.73 -36.54 27.82
C GLY A 43 2.21 -36.67 28.19
N LEU A 44 3.09 -36.78 27.20
CA LEU A 44 4.54 -36.91 27.40
C LEU A 44 5.28 -35.57 27.54
N ARG A 45 4.58 -34.42 27.52
CA ARG A 45 5.21 -33.11 27.79
C ARG A 45 5.59 -33.05 29.28
N ALA A 46 6.88 -32.82 29.54
CA ALA A 46 7.41 -32.55 30.86
C ALA A 46 6.52 -31.54 31.63
N HIS A 47 6.15 -31.89 32.85
CA HIS A 47 5.16 -31.19 33.69
C HIS A 47 5.58 -29.79 34.19
N ASP A 48 6.73 -29.27 33.75
CA ASP A 48 7.27 -27.98 34.22
C ASP A 48 6.90 -26.78 33.33
N ALA A 49 6.14 -27.00 32.25
CA ALA A 49 5.58 -25.89 31.48
C ALA A 49 4.43 -25.22 32.28
N PRO A 50 4.38 -23.87 32.34
CA PRO A 50 3.30 -23.17 33.03
C PRO A 50 1.94 -23.61 32.47
N ARG A 51 1.00 -23.95 33.37
CA ARG A 51 -0.36 -24.42 33.04
C ARG A 51 -1.22 -23.38 32.29
N HIS A 52 -0.70 -22.16 32.11
CA HIS A 52 -1.35 -21.05 31.43
C HIS A 52 -0.38 -20.39 30.44
N PRO A 53 -0.87 -19.90 29.29
CA PRO A 53 -0.05 -19.14 28.36
C PRO A 53 0.61 -17.94 29.04
N ARG A 54 1.90 -17.73 28.77
CA ARG A 54 2.59 -16.49 29.12
C ARG A 54 2.33 -15.48 28.02
N TYR A 55 1.52 -14.47 28.31
CA TYR A 55 1.23 -13.40 27.36
C TYR A 55 2.35 -12.35 27.31
N LYS A 56 2.45 -11.63 26.20
CA LYS A 56 3.30 -10.43 26.07
C LYS A 56 2.87 -9.38 27.10
N SER A 57 3.78 -8.47 27.45
CA SER A 57 3.47 -7.34 28.33
C SER A 57 2.34 -6.49 27.74
N ALA A 58 1.56 -5.83 28.62
CA ALA A 58 0.51 -4.93 28.19
C ALA A 58 1.08 -3.81 27.30
N GLN A 59 0.46 -3.62 26.14
CA GLN A 59 0.93 -2.68 25.14
C GLN A 59 0.70 -1.23 25.57
N ARG A 60 1.64 -0.33 25.22
CA ARG A 60 1.39 1.11 25.30
C ARG A 60 0.48 1.52 24.15
N ILE A 61 -0.80 1.72 24.45
CA ILE A 61 -1.80 2.17 23.47
C ILE A 61 -1.48 3.63 23.12
N PRO A 62 -1.23 3.98 21.84
CA PRO A 62 -1.06 5.37 21.45
C PRO A 62 -2.39 6.13 21.60
N PRO A 63 -2.36 7.48 21.60
CA PRO A 63 -3.58 8.27 21.59
C PRO A 63 -4.53 7.84 20.46
N PRO A 64 -5.85 7.84 20.69
CA PRO A 64 -6.82 7.57 19.63
C PRO A 64 -6.58 8.49 18.43
N ILE A 65 -6.72 7.94 17.22
CA ILE A 65 -6.65 8.76 16.01
C ILE A 65 -7.93 9.59 15.88
N VAL A 66 -7.81 10.76 15.26
CA VAL A 66 -8.93 11.66 14.97
C VAL A 66 -9.13 11.68 13.45
N ASP A 67 -10.39 11.85 13.04
CA ASP A 67 -10.72 12.04 11.62
C ASP A 67 -10.13 13.38 11.14
N ASN A 68 -9.27 13.33 10.12
CA ASN A 68 -8.60 14.49 9.56
C ASN A 68 -9.42 15.19 8.47
N PHE A 69 -10.71 14.85 8.32
CA PHE A 69 -11.62 15.62 7.50
C PHE A 69 -13.01 15.74 8.15
N PRO A 70 -13.12 16.49 9.27
CA PRO A 70 -14.39 16.60 10.01
C PRO A 70 -15.56 17.10 9.16
N LEU A 71 -15.29 17.96 8.18
CA LEU A 71 -16.29 18.44 7.24
C LEU A 71 -16.92 17.28 6.43
N ALA A 72 -16.10 16.38 5.88
CA ALA A 72 -16.58 15.22 5.16
C ALA A 72 -17.24 14.18 6.07
N ALA A 73 -16.80 14.07 7.33
CA ALA A 73 -17.47 13.22 8.32
C ALA A 73 -18.92 13.69 8.59
N ALA A 74 -19.17 15.01 8.58
CA ALA A 74 -20.49 15.59 8.77
C ALA A 74 -21.32 15.70 7.47
N ALA A 75 -20.71 15.50 6.30
CA ALA A 75 -21.34 15.66 5.00
C ALA A 75 -22.42 14.59 4.73
N LYS A 76 -23.54 15.04 4.17
CA LYS A 76 -24.67 14.20 3.73
C LYS A 76 -24.69 14.01 2.23
N THR A 77 -24.13 14.97 1.49
CA THR A 77 -24.08 15.00 0.03
C THR A 77 -22.74 15.56 -0.44
N PRO A 78 -22.33 15.31 -1.70
CA PRO A 78 -21.13 15.90 -2.27
C PRO A 78 -21.12 17.45 -2.24
N SER A 79 -22.30 18.08 -2.31
CA SER A 79 -22.43 19.54 -2.23
C SER A 79 -22.15 20.15 -0.86
N ASP A 80 -22.04 19.32 0.19
CA ASP A 80 -21.60 19.76 1.53
C ASP A 80 -20.07 19.89 1.61
N LEU A 81 -19.35 19.54 0.54
CA LEU A 81 -17.91 19.80 0.40
C LEU A 81 -17.68 21.05 -0.45
N PRO A 82 -16.54 21.76 -0.26
CA PRO A 82 -16.18 22.87 -1.10
C PRO A 82 -15.95 22.38 -2.55
N PRO A 83 -16.27 23.19 -3.57
CA PRO A 83 -15.95 22.82 -4.93
C PRO A 83 -14.43 22.78 -5.12
N VAL A 84 -13.96 21.82 -5.92
CA VAL A 84 -12.57 21.80 -6.44
C VAL A 84 -12.27 23.16 -7.10
N PRO A 85 -11.05 23.72 -6.89
CA PRO A 85 -10.67 24.99 -7.49
C PRO A 85 -10.92 25.02 -8.99
N SER A 86 -11.40 26.15 -9.51
CA SER A 86 -11.81 26.27 -10.92
C SER A 86 -10.70 25.88 -11.90
N TYR A 87 -9.45 26.21 -11.57
CA TYR A 87 -8.26 25.87 -12.34
C TYR A 87 -7.83 24.38 -12.26
N ASN A 88 -8.38 23.61 -11.32
CA ASN A 88 -8.15 22.17 -11.16
C ASN A 88 -9.35 21.31 -11.51
N ARG A 89 -10.45 21.89 -12.03
CA ARG A 89 -11.65 21.09 -12.27
C ARG A 89 -11.37 19.96 -13.26
N PRO A 90 -11.87 18.74 -12.99
CA PRO A 90 -11.85 17.69 -13.99
C PRO A 90 -12.61 18.17 -15.25
N PRO A 91 -12.25 17.67 -16.44
CA PRO A 91 -12.97 18.00 -17.66
C PRO A 91 -14.43 17.52 -17.54
N ALA A 92 -15.35 18.27 -18.16
CA ALA A 92 -16.78 17.95 -18.11
C ALA A 92 -17.10 16.60 -18.77
N GLN A 93 -16.29 16.19 -19.75
CA GLN A 93 -16.32 14.85 -20.34
C GLN A 93 -15.03 14.13 -19.95
N HIS A 94 -15.16 12.85 -19.57
CA HIS A 94 -14.02 11.99 -19.31
C HIS A 94 -13.08 11.92 -20.53
N ALA A 95 -11.79 11.75 -20.27
CA ALA A 95 -10.83 11.50 -21.33
C ALA A 95 -11.23 10.23 -22.11
N PRO A 96 -11.30 10.26 -23.45
CA PRO A 96 -11.68 9.09 -24.25
C PRO A 96 -10.73 7.90 -24.07
N GLU A 97 -9.48 8.18 -23.72
CA GLU A 97 -8.45 7.19 -23.43
C GLU A 97 -8.73 6.39 -22.14
N LYS A 98 -9.60 6.93 -21.26
CA LYS A 98 -9.88 6.48 -19.88
C LYS A 98 -8.67 6.63 -18.96
N THR A 99 -8.92 6.99 -17.70
CA THR A 99 -7.85 7.21 -16.71
C THR A 99 -8.13 6.49 -15.39
N PRO A 100 -8.37 5.17 -15.41
CA PRO A 100 -8.70 4.45 -14.18
C PRO A 100 -7.50 4.44 -13.23
N LEU A 101 -7.71 4.87 -11.99
CA LEU A 101 -6.69 4.94 -10.94
C LEU A 101 -7.01 3.98 -9.80
N PHE A 102 -6.20 2.95 -9.64
CA PHE A 102 -6.26 2.07 -8.48
C PHE A 102 -5.47 2.64 -7.30
N ILE A 103 -6.07 2.60 -6.11
CA ILE A 103 -5.41 2.90 -4.83
C ILE A 103 -5.67 1.73 -3.88
N GLY A 104 -4.63 0.94 -3.62
CA GLY A 104 -4.72 -0.21 -2.71
C GLY A 104 -4.73 0.20 -1.25
N PHE A 105 -5.74 -0.20 -0.49
CA PHE A 105 -5.87 0.15 0.92
C PHE A 105 -5.81 -1.07 1.82
N THR A 106 -4.93 -1.05 2.82
CA THR A 106 -4.90 -2.05 3.89
C THR A 106 -5.28 -1.45 5.24
N ARG A 107 -4.65 -0.33 5.62
CA ARG A 107 -4.77 0.27 6.96
C ARG A 107 -4.33 1.73 6.96
N ASN A 108 -4.70 2.51 7.98
CA ASN A 108 -4.45 3.96 8.08
C ASN A 108 -5.45 4.81 7.27
N TRP A 109 -6.66 4.92 7.79
CA TRP A 109 -7.76 5.69 7.18
C TRP A 109 -7.42 7.16 6.87
N PRO A 110 -6.78 7.94 7.78
CA PRO A 110 -6.40 9.33 7.48
C PRO A 110 -5.54 9.50 6.22
N LEU A 111 -4.60 8.57 5.97
CA LEU A 111 -3.76 8.60 4.78
C LEU A 111 -4.54 8.25 3.51
N LEU A 112 -5.42 7.24 3.56
CA LEU A 112 -6.26 6.90 2.41
C LEU A 112 -7.13 8.09 1.98
N GLN A 113 -7.81 8.72 2.94
CA GLN A 113 -8.65 9.88 2.63
C GLN A 113 -7.83 11.00 2.01
N GLN A 114 -6.63 11.26 2.55
CA GLN A 114 -5.73 12.25 1.99
C GLN A 114 -5.36 11.93 0.55
N ALA A 115 -4.98 10.69 0.24
CA ALA A 115 -4.63 10.27 -1.11
C ALA A 115 -5.80 10.53 -2.07
N VAL A 116 -6.99 10.03 -1.73
CA VAL A 116 -8.21 10.22 -2.54
C VAL A 116 -8.53 11.70 -2.75
N VAL A 117 -8.64 12.47 -1.67
CA VAL A 117 -8.97 13.91 -1.77
C VAL A 117 -7.92 14.66 -2.56
N SER A 118 -6.63 14.33 -2.41
CA SER A 118 -5.54 14.99 -3.14
C SER A 118 -5.62 14.76 -4.65
N TYR A 119 -5.98 13.55 -5.11
CA TYR A 119 -6.20 13.30 -6.53
C TYR A 119 -7.44 14.03 -7.06
N ILE A 120 -8.55 14.04 -6.32
CA ILE A 120 -9.76 14.78 -6.68
C ILE A 120 -9.45 16.27 -6.83
N THR A 121 -8.77 16.87 -5.85
CA THR A 121 -8.45 18.31 -5.90
C THR A 121 -7.31 18.66 -6.86
N ALA A 122 -6.54 17.67 -7.32
CA ALA A 122 -5.59 17.78 -8.43
C ALA A 122 -6.25 17.56 -9.81
N GLY A 123 -7.57 17.37 -9.85
CA GLY A 123 -8.40 17.35 -11.06
C GLY A 123 -8.71 15.98 -11.62
N TRP A 124 -8.39 14.90 -10.90
CA TRP A 124 -8.77 13.55 -11.31
C TRP A 124 -10.28 13.36 -11.17
N PRO A 125 -11.01 12.91 -12.20
CA PRO A 125 -12.43 12.62 -12.09
C PRO A 125 -12.69 11.58 -10.99
N PRO A 126 -13.55 11.84 -9.98
CA PRO A 126 -13.79 10.88 -8.90
C PRO A 126 -14.27 9.50 -9.40
N SER A 127 -15.12 9.48 -10.43
CA SER A 127 -15.62 8.26 -11.07
C SER A 127 -14.55 7.39 -11.75
N ASP A 128 -13.34 7.94 -11.97
CA ASP A 128 -12.18 7.20 -12.48
C ASP A 128 -11.27 6.67 -11.36
N ILE A 129 -11.54 7.00 -10.10
CA ILE A 129 -10.76 6.55 -8.94
C ILE A 129 -11.40 5.28 -8.36
N TYR A 130 -10.57 4.27 -8.12
CA TYR A 130 -10.94 2.97 -7.58
C TYR A 130 -10.08 2.67 -6.35
N VAL A 131 -10.67 2.80 -5.16
CA VAL A 131 -10.04 2.30 -3.94
C VAL A 131 -10.26 0.80 -3.87
N VAL A 132 -9.17 0.04 -3.84
CA VAL A 132 -9.21 -1.42 -3.66
C VAL A 132 -9.06 -1.71 -2.17
N GLU A 133 -10.16 -2.04 -1.51
CA GLU A 133 -10.20 -2.39 -0.11
C GLU A 133 -9.58 -3.79 0.09
N ASN A 134 -8.30 -3.79 0.45
CA ASN A 134 -7.49 -4.96 0.77
C ASN A 134 -7.27 -5.10 2.29
N THR A 135 -8.34 -4.95 3.05
CA THR A 135 -8.34 -4.98 4.53
C THR A 135 -8.39 -6.41 5.07
N GLY A 136 -8.95 -7.35 4.30
CA GLY A 136 -9.23 -8.71 4.73
C GLY A 136 -10.30 -8.79 5.83
N THR A 137 -11.16 -7.76 5.95
CA THR A 137 -12.29 -7.71 6.89
C THR A 137 -13.62 -8.05 6.23
N MET A 138 -13.57 -8.68 5.05
CA MET A 138 -14.72 -9.06 4.24
C MET A 138 -15.63 -7.85 4.00
N ASN A 139 -16.91 -7.93 4.38
CA ASN A 139 -17.88 -6.84 4.24
C ASN A 139 -18.09 -6.03 5.54
N ALA A 140 -17.18 -6.10 6.51
CA ALA A 140 -17.37 -5.42 7.79
C ALA A 140 -17.40 -3.88 7.64
N ASN A 141 -16.52 -3.30 6.82
CA ASN A 141 -16.53 -1.86 6.54
C ASN A 141 -17.79 -1.44 5.78
N ALA A 142 -18.18 -2.18 4.74
CA ALA A 142 -19.41 -1.91 4.00
C ALA A 142 -20.67 -1.95 4.88
N ARG A 143 -20.66 -2.75 5.95
CA ARG A 143 -21.74 -2.83 6.95
C ARG A 143 -21.57 -1.84 8.12
N GLY A 144 -20.54 -0.99 8.11
CA GLY A 144 -20.27 -0.02 9.19
C GLY A 144 -19.93 -0.66 10.54
N GLN A 145 -19.32 -1.84 10.55
CA GLN A 145 -19.08 -2.63 11.77
C GLN A 145 -17.73 -2.35 12.45
N LEU A 146 -16.84 -1.62 11.79
CA LEU A 146 -15.53 -1.26 12.32
C LEU A 146 -15.53 0.19 12.78
N THR A 147 -14.85 0.49 13.89
CA THR A 147 -14.69 1.88 14.36
C THR A 147 -13.43 2.51 13.79
N LEU A 148 -13.36 3.85 13.83
CA LEU A 148 -12.17 4.61 13.41
C LEU A 148 -10.87 4.15 14.09
N GLN A 149 -10.93 3.53 15.27
CA GLN A 149 -9.71 3.07 15.94
C GLN A 149 -9.19 1.72 15.41
N ASN A 150 -10.01 0.99 14.65
CA ASN A 150 -9.61 -0.26 14.01
C ASN A 150 -8.62 0.02 12.86
N PRO A 151 -7.45 -0.64 12.81
CA PRO A 151 -6.47 -0.44 11.73
C PRO A 151 -7.05 -0.58 10.33
N PHE A 152 -8.04 -1.44 10.17
CA PHE A 152 -8.64 -1.81 8.90
C PHE A 152 -9.90 -1.00 8.56
N TYR A 153 -10.20 0.05 9.34
CA TYR A 153 -11.37 0.90 9.14
C TYR A 153 -11.34 1.63 7.79
N LEU A 154 -12.48 1.62 7.11
CA LEU A 154 -12.75 2.39 5.90
C LEU A 154 -14.25 2.76 5.86
N ASP A 155 -14.55 4.01 5.53
CA ASP A 155 -15.94 4.50 5.39
C ASP A 155 -16.41 4.42 3.93
N HIS A 156 -17.16 3.37 3.60
CA HIS A 156 -17.69 3.14 2.24
C HIS A 156 -18.59 4.28 1.78
N ARG A 157 -19.49 4.77 2.65
CA ARG A 157 -20.42 5.86 2.34
C ARG A 157 -19.67 7.14 2.01
N ARG A 158 -18.60 7.44 2.76
CA ARG A 158 -17.79 8.63 2.49
C ARG A 158 -17.05 8.54 1.16
N LEU A 159 -16.44 7.39 0.86
CA LEU A 159 -15.73 7.23 -0.41
C LEU A 159 -16.70 7.29 -1.60
N THR A 160 -17.83 6.60 -1.52
CA THR A 160 -18.78 6.48 -2.63
C THR A 160 -19.75 7.65 -2.73
N ASP A 161 -20.55 7.90 -1.69
CA ASP A 161 -21.65 8.87 -1.75
C ASP A 161 -21.18 10.33 -1.55
N ILE A 162 -20.05 10.55 -0.87
CA ILE A 162 -19.55 11.90 -0.58
C ILE A 162 -18.42 12.30 -1.53
N PHE A 163 -17.40 11.45 -1.72
CA PHE A 163 -16.32 11.75 -2.66
C PHE A 163 -16.65 11.35 -4.10
N GLY A 164 -17.62 10.47 -4.33
CA GLY A 164 -18.01 10.06 -5.70
C GLY A 164 -17.06 9.05 -6.33
N ILE A 165 -16.24 8.35 -5.54
CA ILE A 165 -15.27 7.36 -6.06
C ILE A 165 -15.83 5.94 -5.99
N ASN A 166 -15.12 5.00 -6.60
CA ASN A 166 -15.46 3.58 -6.56
C ASN A 166 -14.68 2.86 -5.46
N VAL A 167 -15.32 1.85 -4.83
CA VAL A 167 -14.66 0.93 -3.91
C VAL A 167 -14.81 -0.49 -4.43
N ILE A 168 -13.71 -1.23 -4.49
CA ILE A 168 -13.67 -2.66 -4.87
C ILE A 168 -13.08 -3.42 -3.69
N SER A 169 -13.85 -4.29 -3.04
CA SER A 169 -13.35 -5.10 -1.92
C SER A 169 -12.70 -6.39 -2.41
N THR A 170 -11.53 -6.72 -1.88
CA THR A 170 -10.91 -8.02 -2.12
C THR A 170 -11.61 -9.10 -1.29
N PRO A 171 -11.67 -10.36 -1.77
CA PRO A 171 -12.32 -11.45 -1.03
C PRO A 171 -11.51 -11.92 0.20
N THR A 172 -10.24 -11.53 0.28
CA THR A 172 -9.34 -11.81 1.40
C THR A 172 -8.21 -10.78 1.43
N TYR A 173 -7.36 -10.84 2.45
CA TYR A 173 -6.14 -10.05 2.49
C TYR A 173 -5.12 -10.57 1.47
N LEU A 174 -4.85 -9.79 0.43
CA LEU A 174 -3.86 -10.06 -0.61
C LEU A 174 -2.51 -9.46 -0.21
N SER A 175 -1.43 -10.20 -0.50
CA SER A 175 -0.08 -9.63 -0.50
C SER A 175 0.09 -8.60 -1.63
N PHE A 176 1.20 -7.84 -1.64
CA PHE A 176 1.43 -6.81 -2.66
C PHE A 176 1.43 -7.39 -4.08
N SER A 177 2.15 -8.49 -4.34
CA SER A 177 2.19 -9.09 -5.68
C SER A 177 0.82 -9.64 -6.11
N GLN A 178 0.07 -10.22 -5.18
CA GLN A 178 -1.31 -10.65 -5.44
C GLN A 178 -2.24 -9.47 -5.73
N LEU A 179 -2.10 -8.35 -5.01
CA LEU A 179 -2.87 -7.13 -5.23
C LEU A 179 -2.55 -6.49 -6.59
N GLN A 180 -1.29 -6.50 -7.01
CA GLN A 180 -0.91 -6.02 -8.34
C GLN A 180 -1.49 -6.90 -9.46
N ASN A 181 -1.48 -8.23 -9.30
CA ASN A 181 -2.19 -9.13 -10.20
C ASN A 181 -3.71 -8.91 -10.18
N PHE A 182 -4.28 -8.53 -9.04
CA PHE A 182 -5.68 -8.15 -8.94
C PHE A 182 -5.98 -6.90 -9.79
N TYR A 183 -5.10 -5.89 -9.83
CA TYR A 183 -5.28 -4.73 -10.73
C TYR A 183 -5.24 -5.11 -12.22
N ILE A 184 -4.33 -6.02 -12.59
CA ILE A 184 -4.29 -6.58 -13.94
C ILE A 184 -5.62 -7.28 -14.25
N HIS A 185 -6.08 -8.15 -13.35
CA HIS A 185 -7.35 -8.86 -13.49
C HIS A 185 -8.54 -7.90 -13.66
N GLU A 186 -8.70 -6.91 -12.78
CA GLU A 186 -9.79 -5.94 -12.84
C GLU A 186 -9.75 -5.12 -14.15
N SER A 187 -8.55 -4.84 -14.66
CA SER A 187 -8.35 -4.16 -15.95
C SER A 187 -8.74 -5.04 -17.13
N ILE A 188 -8.48 -6.36 -17.06
CA ILE A 188 -8.98 -7.33 -18.05
C ILE A 188 -10.51 -7.33 -18.05
N GLN A 189 -11.13 -7.47 -16.88
CA GLN A 189 -12.60 -7.53 -16.74
C GLN A 189 -13.29 -6.27 -17.27
N ARG A 190 -12.64 -5.11 -17.17
CA ARG A 190 -13.17 -3.81 -17.65
C ARG A 190 -12.72 -3.43 -19.06
N ASN A 191 -11.98 -4.32 -19.73
CA ASN A 191 -11.41 -4.08 -21.05
C ASN A 191 -10.59 -2.78 -21.11
N TRP A 192 -9.77 -2.53 -20.09
CA TRP A 192 -8.79 -1.46 -20.09
C TRP A 192 -7.47 -1.99 -20.62
N THR A 193 -6.85 -1.26 -21.55
CA THR A 193 -5.53 -1.62 -22.10
C THR A 193 -4.39 -1.16 -21.19
N HIS A 194 -4.67 -0.17 -20.35
CA HIS A 194 -3.74 0.42 -19.40
C HIS A 194 -4.51 0.85 -18.15
N TYR A 195 -3.80 1.09 -17.07
CA TYR A 195 -4.37 1.65 -15.84
C TYR A 195 -3.31 2.44 -15.08
N TYR A 196 -3.76 3.30 -14.19
CA TYR A 196 -2.91 3.94 -13.21
C TYR A 196 -3.01 3.22 -11.88
N TRP A 197 -1.92 3.20 -11.12
CA TRP A 197 -1.98 2.87 -9.71
C TRP A 197 -1.17 3.88 -8.89
N SER A 198 -1.60 4.10 -7.65
CA SER A 198 -0.94 4.98 -6.70
C SER A 198 -0.90 4.33 -5.33
N HIS A 199 0.09 4.73 -4.55
CA HIS A 199 0.15 4.35 -3.14
C HIS A 199 -0.98 5.04 -2.35
N MET A 200 -1.47 4.39 -1.29
CA MET A 200 -2.49 4.96 -0.39
C MET A 200 -1.94 6.02 0.58
N ASP A 201 -0.62 6.12 0.71
CA ASP A 201 0.10 7.13 1.47
C ASP A 201 0.72 8.20 0.56
N ALA A 202 0.20 8.33 -0.67
CA ALA A 202 0.52 9.41 -1.57
C ALA A 202 -0.26 10.69 -1.21
N ALA A 203 0.35 11.84 -1.49
CA ALA A 203 -0.36 13.12 -1.58
C ALA A 203 -0.03 13.77 -2.92
N ALA A 204 -1.01 13.83 -3.82
CA ALA A 204 -0.87 14.39 -5.16
C ALA A 204 -1.35 15.85 -5.17
N VAL A 205 -0.49 16.77 -5.61
CA VAL A 205 -0.86 18.17 -5.83
C VAL A 205 -0.32 18.64 -7.17
N SER A 206 -1.11 19.49 -7.85
CA SER A 206 -0.65 20.17 -9.04
C SER A 206 0.51 21.10 -8.72
N LYS A 207 1.54 21.12 -9.57
CA LYS A 207 2.67 22.06 -9.42
C LYS A 207 2.23 23.43 -9.92
N GLU A 208 1.63 24.25 -9.03
CA GLU A 208 1.02 25.54 -9.41
C GLU A 208 2.03 26.55 -10.02
N ASP A 209 3.31 26.46 -9.63
CA ASP A 209 4.39 27.30 -10.19
C ASP A 209 4.85 26.87 -11.59
N TRP A 210 4.42 25.69 -12.05
CA TRP A 210 4.86 25.17 -13.32
C TRP A 210 4.03 25.77 -14.44
N SER A 211 4.55 26.82 -15.06
CA SER A 211 4.05 27.29 -16.36
C SER A 211 4.45 26.32 -17.46
N ASP A 212 3.48 25.93 -18.28
CA ASP A 212 3.74 25.17 -19.50
C ASP A 212 4.76 25.92 -20.38
N PRO A 213 5.87 25.29 -20.81
CA PRO A 213 6.92 26.00 -21.53
C PRO A 213 6.46 26.66 -22.84
N HIS A 214 5.43 26.11 -23.49
CA HIS A 214 4.92 26.56 -24.79
C HIS A 214 3.81 27.60 -24.64
N THR A 215 2.79 27.27 -23.85
CA THR A 215 1.58 28.09 -23.67
C THR A 215 1.73 29.13 -22.57
N LYS A 216 2.76 28.99 -21.71
CA LYS A 216 2.97 29.79 -20.49
C LYS A 216 1.80 29.77 -19.51
N THR A 217 0.85 28.84 -19.69
CA THR A 217 -0.31 28.69 -18.83
C THR A 217 -0.13 27.56 -17.81
N TYR A 218 -0.82 27.69 -16.69
CA TYR A 218 -0.93 26.62 -15.70
C TYR A 218 -1.72 25.42 -16.26
N ARG A 219 -1.31 24.21 -15.87
CA ARG A 219 -2.05 22.96 -16.13
C ARG A 219 -2.10 22.11 -14.85
N PRO A 220 -3.28 21.59 -14.47
CA PRO A 220 -3.39 20.69 -13.32
C PRO A 220 -2.69 19.36 -13.57
N LEU A 221 -2.38 18.63 -12.49
CA LEU A 221 -1.73 17.31 -12.55
C LEU A 221 -2.49 16.36 -13.47
N TYR A 222 -3.82 16.28 -13.36
CA TYR A 222 -4.62 15.40 -14.19
C TYR A 222 -4.50 15.70 -15.68
N ALA A 223 -4.50 16.99 -16.08
CA ALA A 223 -4.36 17.35 -17.49
C ALA A 223 -3.01 16.89 -18.06
N ARG A 224 -1.94 17.05 -17.28
CA ARG A 224 -0.59 16.59 -17.67
C ARG A 224 -0.51 15.06 -17.76
N VAL A 225 -1.20 14.35 -16.88
CA VAL A 225 -1.34 12.87 -16.94
C VAL A 225 -2.03 12.43 -18.22
N VAL A 226 -3.12 13.10 -18.62
CA VAL A 226 -3.84 12.78 -19.86
C VAL A 226 -3.02 13.10 -21.11
N GLU A 227 -2.28 14.22 -21.11
CA GLU A 227 -1.35 14.56 -22.19
C GLU A 227 -0.25 13.51 -22.33
N ASP A 228 0.38 13.15 -21.22
CA ASP A 228 1.44 12.13 -21.20
C ASP A 228 0.92 10.75 -21.64
N LEU A 229 -0.32 10.40 -21.27
CA LEU A 229 -0.99 9.19 -21.74
C LEU A 229 -1.15 9.19 -23.26
N ARG A 230 -1.65 10.29 -23.83
CA ARG A 230 -1.83 10.43 -25.29
C ARG A 230 -0.51 10.26 -26.01
N ASP A 231 0.53 10.94 -25.56
CA ASP A 231 1.86 10.83 -26.15
C ASP A 231 2.37 9.38 -26.09
N THR A 232 2.21 8.73 -24.93
CA THR A 232 2.61 7.32 -24.72
C THR A 232 1.86 6.37 -25.66
N LEU A 233 0.56 6.58 -25.87
CA LEU A 233 -0.25 5.74 -26.75
C LEU A 233 0.06 5.94 -28.24
N THR A 234 0.73 7.05 -28.61
CA THR A 234 1.18 7.30 -29.99
C THR A 234 2.57 6.75 -30.31
N TRP A 235 3.28 6.20 -29.31
CA TRP A 235 4.60 5.63 -29.53
C TRP A 235 4.58 4.50 -30.57
N PRO A 236 5.64 4.39 -31.41
CA PRO A 236 5.71 3.33 -32.42
C PRO A 236 5.79 1.96 -31.75
N ALA A 237 5.33 0.92 -32.44
CA ALA A 237 5.37 -0.46 -31.93
C ALA A 237 6.78 -0.97 -31.56
N SER A 238 7.84 -0.34 -32.09
CA SER A 238 9.22 -0.60 -31.70
C SER A 238 9.56 -0.14 -30.28
N HIS A 239 8.83 0.83 -29.72
CA HIS A 239 8.97 1.28 -28.34
C HIS A 239 8.00 0.50 -27.44
N ARG A 240 8.44 -0.67 -26.99
CA ARG A 240 7.65 -1.58 -26.17
C ARG A 240 7.60 -1.08 -24.73
N TRP A 241 6.71 -0.16 -24.39
CA TRP A 241 6.60 0.34 -23.02
C TRP A 241 5.83 -0.61 -22.11
N ALA A 242 6.30 -0.76 -20.86
CA ALA A 242 5.58 -1.52 -19.84
C ALA A 242 4.99 -0.63 -18.75
N VAL A 243 5.75 0.35 -18.28
CA VAL A 243 5.31 1.23 -17.21
C VAL A 243 5.94 2.61 -17.37
N LYS A 244 5.21 3.63 -16.95
CA LYS A 244 5.69 5.01 -16.86
C LYS A 244 5.54 5.51 -15.43
N LEU A 245 6.67 5.87 -14.82
CA LEU A 245 6.79 6.30 -13.43
C LEU A 245 6.77 7.83 -13.34
N TYR A 246 5.85 8.40 -12.55
CA TYR A 246 5.68 9.85 -12.48
C TYR A 246 6.39 10.52 -11.29
N ALA A 247 6.66 9.74 -10.25
CA ALA A 247 7.40 10.16 -9.07
C ALA A 247 7.94 8.90 -8.40
N TYR A 248 8.80 8.16 -9.11
CA TYR A 248 9.06 6.75 -8.82
C TYR A 248 7.74 5.95 -8.90
N ASP A 249 7.53 4.94 -8.06
CA ASP A 249 6.35 4.08 -8.04
C ASP A 249 5.10 4.69 -7.37
N ARG A 250 5.18 5.92 -6.86
CA ARG A 250 4.09 6.57 -6.11
C ARG A 250 2.82 6.78 -6.95
N LEU A 251 3.01 7.05 -8.24
CA LEU A 251 1.99 7.08 -9.29
C LEU A 251 2.64 6.50 -10.54
N ALA A 252 2.01 5.49 -11.13
CA ALA A 252 2.51 4.86 -12.34
C ALA A 252 1.39 4.55 -13.33
N LEU A 253 1.67 4.72 -14.61
CA LEU A 253 0.85 4.24 -15.73
C LEU A 253 1.37 2.87 -16.16
N VAL A 254 0.51 1.86 -16.18
CA VAL A 254 0.86 0.47 -16.48
C VAL A 254 0.25 0.04 -17.81
N ASN A 255 1.06 -0.55 -18.69
CA ASN A 255 0.61 -1.28 -19.87
C ASN A 255 0.20 -2.69 -19.44
N ARG A 256 -1.11 -2.97 -19.43
CA ARG A 256 -1.65 -4.26 -18.99
C ARG A 256 -1.05 -5.42 -19.80
N ALA A 257 -1.00 -5.27 -21.13
CA ALA A 257 -0.53 -6.32 -22.03
C ALA A 257 0.96 -6.65 -21.82
N ALA A 258 1.79 -5.66 -21.48
CA ALA A 258 3.20 -5.90 -21.17
C ALA A 258 3.39 -6.75 -19.90
N TYR A 259 2.58 -6.47 -18.87
CA TYR A 259 2.61 -7.23 -17.63
C TYR A 259 2.10 -8.66 -17.84
N GLU A 260 1.04 -8.84 -18.63
CA GLU A 260 0.54 -10.16 -19.04
C GLU A 260 1.61 -10.96 -19.82
N ALA A 261 2.33 -10.30 -20.74
CA ALA A 261 3.31 -10.96 -21.60
C ALA A 261 4.49 -11.59 -20.84
N VAL A 262 4.81 -11.09 -19.64
CA VAL A 262 5.85 -11.68 -18.78
C VAL A 262 5.30 -12.56 -17.66
N GLY A 263 3.99 -12.84 -17.65
CA GLY A 263 3.33 -13.73 -16.68
C GLY A 263 2.83 -13.04 -15.40
N GLY A 264 2.71 -11.71 -15.40
CA GLY A 264 2.28 -10.93 -14.24
C GLY A 264 3.29 -10.95 -13.09
N TRP A 265 2.84 -10.57 -11.90
CA TRP A 265 3.65 -10.57 -10.69
C TRP A 265 3.76 -11.98 -10.11
N ASP A 266 4.96 -12.39 -9.68
CA ASP A 266 5.16 -13.68 -9.04
C ASP A 266 4.57 -13.66 -7.61
N THR A 267 3.48 -14.38 -7.40
CA THR A 267 2.78 -14.41 -6.10
C THR A 267 3.54 -15.16 -5.02
N GLN A 268 4.59 -15.91 -5.35
CA GLN A 268 5.49 -16.51 -4.35
C GLN A 268 6.45 -15.48 -3.75
N ILE A 269 6.58 -14.30 -4.37
CA ILE A 269 7.32 -13.14 -3.86
C ILE A 269 6.29 -12.11 -3.38
N PRO A 270 5.77 -12.21 -2.13
CA PRO A 270 4.56 -11.50 -1.69
C PRO A 270 4.71 -9.99 -1.51
N TYR A 271 5.89 -9.51 -1.09
CA TYR A 271 6.17 -8.10 -0.84
C TYR A 271 7.52 -7.71 -1.41
N TYR A 272 8.49 -7.31 -0.58
CA TYR A 272 9.74 -6.75 -1.09
C TYR A 272 10.55 -7.79 -1.86
N GLY A 273 11.13 -7.35 -2.98
CA GLY A 273 11.77 -8.21 -3.98
C GLY A 273 10.88 -8.46 -5.19
N THR A 274 9.56 -8.34 -5.07
CA THR A 274 8.63 -8.59 -6.19
C THR A 274 8.71 -7.49 -7.26
N ASP A 275 9.01 -6.26 -6.85
CA ASP A 275 9.30 -5.12 -7.72
C ASP A 275 10.59 -5.34 -8.51
N CYS A 276 11.66 -5.79 -7.85
CA CYS A 276 12.89 -6.20 -8.52
C CYS A 276 12.60 -7.29 -9.58
N ASP A 277 11.90 -8.35 -9.18
CA ASP A 277 11.57 -9.48 -10.06
C ASP A 277 10.75 -9.05 -11.28
N MET A 278 9.65 -8.33 -11.06
CA MET A 278 8.74 -7.92 -12.13
C MET A 278 9.41 -6.95 -13.10
N HIS A 279 10.07 -5.91 -12.60
CA HIS A 279 10.69 -4.89 -13.42
C HIS A 279 11.86 -5.44 -14.24
N GLU A 280 12.70 -6.29 -13.66
CA GLU A 280 13.78 -6.93 -14.40
C GLU A 280 13.25 -7.90 -15.46
N ARG A 281 12.19 -8.68 -15.19
CA ARG A 281 11.56 -9.53 -16.21
C ARG A 281 11.01 -8.73 -17.39
N LEU A 282 10.39 -7.57 -17.13
CA LEU A 282 9.94 -6.66 -18.19
C LEU A 282 11.12 -6.18 -19.04
N LEU A 283 12.21 -5.75 -18.40
CA LEU A 283 13.41 -5.27 -19.07
C LEU A 283 14.13 -6.38 -19.85
N MET A 284 14.17 -7.61 -19.32
CA MET A 284 14.71 -8.80 -20.00
C MET A 284 13.88 -9.15 -21.24
N ALA A 285 12.55 -8.99 -21.17
CA ALA A 285 11.64 -9.19 -22.29
C ALA A 285 11.64 -8.04 -23.31
N GLY A 286 12.52 -7.04 -23.13
CA GLY A 286 12.71 -5.91 -24.04
C GLY A 286 11.66 -4.81 -23.89
N TYR A 287 10.96 -4.74 -22.76
CA TYR A 287 10.08 -3.61 -22.45
C TYR A 287 10.84 -2.47 -21.77
N THR A 288 10.33 -1.24 -21.88
CA THR A 288 10.88 -0.05 -21.22
C THR A 288 10.13 0.29 -19.93
N LEU A 289 10.90 0.82 -18.97
CA LEU A 289 10.44 1.47 -17.76
C LEU A 289 10.74 2.96 -17.91
N ASP A 290 9.75 3.72 -18.35
CA ASP A 290 9.90 5.13 -18.67
C ASP A 290 9.60 6.02 -17.45
N ASN A 291 10.07 7.26 -17.47
CA ASN A 291 9.76 8.24 -16.44
C ASN A 291 9.14 9.48 -17.08
N ALA A 292 8.23 10.13 -16.35
CA ALA A 292 7.71 11.44 -16.70
C ALA A 292 7.48 12.29 -15.46
N GLN A 293 7.30 13.59 -15.64
CA GLN A 293 6.94 14.49 -14.55
C GLN A 293 5.60 15.14 -14.90
N VAL A 294 4.59 14.89 -14.08
CA VAL A 294 3.22 15.43 -14.29
C VAL A 294 2.74 16.32 -13.16
N GLY A 295 3.54 16.47 -12.10
CA GLY A 295 3.16 17.27 -10.94
C GLY A 295 4.02 16.94 -9.72
N LEU A 296 3.43 17.10 -8.53
CA LEU A 296 4.07 16.76 -7.26
C LEU A 296 3.27 15.61 -6.63
N VAL A 297 3.88 14.43 -6.54
CA VAL A 297 3.30 13.27 -5.85
C VAL A 297 4.24 12.91 -4.70
N TYR A 298 3.83 13.22 -3.49
CA TYR A 298 4.62 13.02 -2.27
C TYR A 298 4.34 11.64 -1.68
N ASP A 299 5.39 11.00 -1.15
CA ASP A 299 5.30 9.74 -0.40
C ASP A 299 5.36 10.05 1.10
N VAL A 300 4.22 10.20 1.77
CA VAL A 300 4.16 10.78 3.13
C VAL A 300 4.04 9.71 4.22
N GLY A 301 4.52 10.04 5.43
CA GLY A 301 4.44 9.15 6.61
C GLY A 301 3.39 9.56 7.65
N ALA A 302 2.64 10.63 7.39
CA ALA A 302 1.51 11.07 8.21
C ALA A 302 0.56 11.89 7.35
N ALA A 303 -0.68 12.02 7.81
CA ALA A 303 -1.67 12.85 7.13
C ALA A 303 -1.58 14.32 7.58
N LEU A 304 -2.12 15.21 6.75
CA LEU A 304 -2.46 16.58 7.11
C LEU A 304 -3.54 16.56 8.19
N ASP A 305 -3.53 17.58 9.06
CA ASP A 305 -4.46 17.66 10.19
C ASP A 305 -5.90 17.91 9.74
N ASP A 306 -6.09 18.67 8.66
CA ASP A 306 -7.38 18.89 8.01
C ASP A 306 -7.22 18.90 6.48
N LEU A 307 -7.97 18.02 5.78
CA LEU A 307 -7.97 17.92 4.33
C LEU A 307 -8.65 19.09 3.61
N LEU A 308 -9.36 19.97 4.32
CA LEU A 308 -9.93 21.19 3.76
C LEU A 308 -8.89 22.06 3.03
N VAL A 309 -7.63 22.03 3.48
CA VAL A 309 -6.52 22.76 2.84
C VAL A 309 -6.33 22.38 1.36
N LEU A 310 -6.68 21.15 0.97
CA LEU A 310 -6.53 20.65 -0.40
C LEU A 310 -7.54 21.28 -1.37
N TYR A 311 -8.63 21.88 -0.87
CA TYR A 311 -9.65 22.54 -1.69
C TYR A 311 -9.32 23.99 -2.05
N ARG A 312 -8.17 24.51 -1.61
CA ARG A 312 -7.64 25.85 -1.95
C ARG A 312 -8.69 26.96 -1.80
N ARG A 313 -9.35 27.00 -0.63
CA ARG A 313 -10.31 28.05 -0.24
C ARG A 313 -9.70 28.96 0.80
N LYS A 314 -9.95 30.26 0.71
CA LYS A 314 -9.63 31.21 1.78
C LYS A 314 -10.58 30.99 2.96
N PRO A 315 -10.12 31.22 4.21
CA PRO A 315 -11.00 31.21 5.38
C PRO A 315 -12.14 32.23 5.23
N VAL A 316 -13.33 31.91 5.77
CA VAL A 316 -14.47 32.84 5.81
C VAL A 316 -14.43 33.57 7.15
N GLY A 317 -14.17 34.89 7.13
CA GLY A 317 -14.11 35.73 8.34
C GLY A 317 -12.73 35.82 9.01
N ASN A 318 -12.68 36.32 10.26
CA ASN A 318 -11.45 36.50 11.06
C ASN A 318 -10.88 35.18 11.64
N GLU A 319 -11.36 34.03 11.18
CA GLU A 319 -10.79 32.75 11.58
C GLU A 319 -9.42 32.58 10.92
N ALA A 320 -8.38 32.54 11.75
CA ALA A 320 -7.00 32.41 11.30
C ALA A 320 -6.87 31.24 10.32
N PRO A 321 -6.04 31.37 9.27
CA PRO A 321 -5.79 30.27 8.34
C PRO A 321 -5.29 29.09 9.16
N ILE A 322 -5.94 27.95 8.93
CA ILE A 322 -5.51 26.57 9.22
C ILE A 322 -4.20 26.59 10.00
N LYS A 323 -4.27 26.47 11.33
CA LYS A 323 -3.05 26.39 12.15
C LYS A 323 -2.26 25.20 11.63
N ALA A 324 -1.16 25.44 10.92
CA ALA A 324 -0.11 24.46 10.75
C ALA A 324 0.52 24.29 12.14
N VAL A 325 -0.11 23.50 13.01
CA VAL A 325 0.38 23.31 14.37
C VAL A 325 1.60 22.41 14.28
N ALA A 326 2.75 22.96 14.66
CA ALA A 326 3.97 22.20 14.86
C ALA A 326 3.69 20.98 15.76
N LYS A 327 4.42 19.88 15.53
CA LYS A 327 4.38 18.66 16.37
C LYS A 327 4.30 19.00 17.86
N PRO A 328 3.65 18.16 18.69
CA PRO A 328 3.87 18.21 20.12
C PRO A 328 5.31 17.76 20.37
N THR A 329 6.23 18.72 20.48
CA THR A 329 7.46 18.49 21.22
C THR A 329 7.06 18.12 22.64
N GLY A 330 7.58 16.99 23.11
CA GLY A 330 7.28 16.48 24.43
C GLY A 330 7.59 17.49 25.53
N GLU A 331 6.95 17.22 26.67
CA GLU A 331 7.07 17.89 27.97
C GLU A 331 6.09 19.05 28.22
N ALA A 332 4.93 18.70 28.78
CA ALA A 332 4.21 19.59 29.67
C ALA A 332 3.67 18.78 30.88
N ARG A 333 4.35 18.94 32.01
CA ARG A 333 3.76 18.77 33.35
C ARG A 333 2.67 19.83 33.51
N GLY A 334 1.50 19.48 34.04
CA GLY A 334 0.52 20.49 34.46
C GLY A 334 -0.88 19.95 34.66
N SER A 335 -1.28 19.85 35.93
CA SER A 335 -2.60 19.53 36.45
C SER A 335 -3.69 20.51 35.99
N GLY A 336 -4.93 20.03 35.79
CA GLY A 336 -6.11 20.87 35.62
C GLY A 336 -7.38 20.08 35.31
N ASN A 337 -8.15 19.72 36.35
CA ASN A 337 -9.51 19.20 36.25
C ASN A 337 -10.47 20.27 35.71
N GLY A 338 -11.30 19.93 34.72
CA GLY A 338 -12.40 20.77 34.26
C GLY A 338 -13.27 20.08 33.22
N THR A 339 -14.32 19.38 33.66
CA THR A 339 -15.39 18.82 32.82
C THR A 339 -16.32 19.93 32.35
N LEU A 340 -16.35 20.19 31.04
CA LEU A 340 -17.33 21.08 30.39
C LEU A 340 -18.26 20.24 29.51
N HIS A 341 -19.47 20.01 30.02
CA HIS A 341 -20.60 19.47 29.27
C HIS A 341 -21.11 20.55 28.31
N VAL A 342 -21.07 20.30 26.99
CA VAL A 342 -21.69 21.16 25.98
C VAL A 342 -22.86 20.40 25.37
N GLN A 343 -24.07 20.92 25.58
CA GLN A 343 -25.28 20.47 24.87
C GLN A 343 -25.30 21.07 23.45
N PRO A 344 -25.74 20.34 22.42
CA PRO A 344 -25.79 20.87 21.06
C PRO A 344 -26.97 21.81 20.86
N ALA A 345 -26.68 23.04 20.42
CA ALA A 345 -27.67 24.00 19.96
C ALA A 345 -28.24 23.59 18.57
N PRO A 346 -29.50 23.94 18.24
CA PRO A 346 -30.15 23.52 17.00
C PRO A 346 -29.53 24.21 15.78
N ALA A 347 -29.11 23.40 14.80
CA ALA A 347 -28.52 23.87 13.55
C ALA A 347 -29.55 24.59 12.67
N LYS A 348 -29.38 25.91 12.49
CA LYS A 348 -30.00 26.64 11.38
C LYS A 348 -29.29 26.23 10.08
N LYS A 349 -30.07 25.93 9.03
CA LYS A 349 -29.54 25.70 7.67
C LYS A 349 -28.97 27.01 7.12
N THR A 350 -27.70 27.29 7.41
CA THR A 350 -26.91 28.28 6.69
C THR A 350 -26.53 27.70 5.34
N VAL A 351 -26.80 28.42 4.25
CA VAL A 351 -26.16 28.17 2.96
C VAL A 351 -24.65 28.26 3.23
N GLN A 352 -23.91 27.15 3.10
CA GLN A 352 -22.47 27.15 3.30
C GLN A 352 -21.84 28.04 2.22
N THR A 353 -21.48 29.26 2.60
CA THR A 353 -20.65 30.12 1.77
C THR A 353 -19.22 29.64 1.92
N TRP A 354 -18.72 28.95 0.91
CA TRP A 354 -17.29 28.66 0.81
C TRP A 354 -16.56 29.98 0.57
N GLY A 355 -15.48 30.24 1.31
CA GLY A 355 -14.68 31.44 1.10
C GLY A 355 -14.17 31.54 -0.33
N GLU A 356 -13.60 32.69 -0.68
CA GLU A 356 -13.06 32.91 -2.02
C GLU A 356 -12.05 31.81 -2.40
N GLU A 357 -12.00 31.51 -3.69
CA GLU A 357 -10.94 30.66 -4.23
C GLU A 357 -9.57 31.30 -3.99
N ASP A 358 -8.60 30.49 -3.58
CA ASP A 358 -7.22 30.94 -3.42
C ASP A 358 -6.56 31.12 -4.80
N ALA A 359 -5.55 31.99 -4.86
CA ALA A 359 -4.82 32.22 -6.09
C ALA A 359 -3.87 31.05 -6.42
N LEU A 360 -3.62 30.83 -7.70
CA LEU A 360 -2.54 29.94 -8.16
C LEU A 360 -1.20 30.41 -7.58
N ALA A 361 -0.37 29.45 -7.16
CA ALA A 361 0.95 29.70 -6.61
C ALA A 361 0.94 30.69 -5.43
N SER A 362 -0.15 30.70 -4.65
CA SER A 362 -0.25 31.54 -3.46
C SER A 362 0.74 31.11 -2.38
N GLN A 363 0.95 31.97 -1.38
CA GLN A 363 1.69 31.61 -0.17
C GLN A 363 1.12 30.34 0.51
N ALA A 364 -0.20 30.15 0.49
CA ALA A 364 -0.83 28.97 1.09
C ALA A 364 -0.51 27.69 0.30
N PHE A 365 -0.40 27.75 -1.04
CA PHE A 365 0.11 26.63 -1.83
C PHE A 365 1.52 26.23 -1.42
N HIS A 366 2.42 27.21 -1.35
CA HIS A 366 3.82 26.93 -1.01
C HIS A 366 3.95 26.36 0.41
N LEU A 367 3.13 26.80 1.36
CA LEU A 367 3.08 26.22 2.70
C LEU A 367 2.58 24.77 2.68
N LEU A 368 1.54 24.47 1.90
CA LEU A 368 1.05 23.10 1.71
C LEU A 368 2.13 22.20 1.09
N ALA A 369 2.72 22.61 -0.03
CA ALA A 369 3.77 21.85 -0.72
C ALA A 369 4.99 21.62 0.19
N LYS A 370 5.40 22.65 0.95
CA LYS A 370 6.47 22.53 1.96
C LYS A 370 6.10 21.58 3.09
N ARG A 371 4.85 21.58 3.55
CA ARG A 371 4.38 20.65 4.59
C ARG A 371 4.42 19.21 4.10
N LEU A 372 3.94 18.94 2.88
CA LEU A 372 4.01 17.60 2.28
C LEU A 372 5.45 17.13 2.08
N ASP A 373 6.36 18.01 1.65
CA ASP A 373 7.79 17.71 1.58
C ASP A 373 8.39 17.34 2.94
N VAL A 374 8.05 18.08 4.00
CA VAL A 374 8.48 17.76 5.37
C VAL A 374 7.98 16.37 5.77
N LEU A 375 6.70 16.05 5.53
CA LEU A 375 6.12 14.75 5.88
C LEU A 375 6.81 13.59 5.13
N GLN A 376 7.16 13.79 3.86
CA GLN A 376 7.94 12.84 3.08
C GLN A 376 9.37 12.68 3.62
N ARG A 377 10.05 13.78 3.97
CA ARG A 377 11.40 13.70 4.54
C ARG A 377 11.41 13.01 5.89
N GLU A 378 10.44 13.31 6.75
CA GLU A 378 10.26 12.65 8.05
C GLU A 378 10.04 11.14 7.90
N LYS A 379 9.27 10.74 6.88
CA LYS A 379 9.09 9.33 6.53
C LYS A 379 10.42 8.67 6.18
N ASN A 380 11.19 9.29 5.29
CA ASN A 380 12.45 8.74 4.80
C ASN A 380 13.58 8.76 5.85
N SER A 381 13.55 9.70 6.79
CA SER A 381 14.56 9.84 7.84
C SER A 381 14.22 9.12 9.14
N ASN A 382 13.11 8.38 9.21
CA ASN A 382 12.70 7.71 10.44
C ASN A 382 13.62 6.53 10.78
N ALA A 383 14.31 6.60 11.91
CA ALA A 383 15.22 5.56 12.39
C ALA A 383 14.55 4.20 12.61
N ARG A 384 13.23 4.16 12.81
CA ARG A 384 12.44 2.92 12.95
C ARG A 384 11.95 2.37 11.60
N GLY A 385 12.35 2.99 10.50
CA GLY A 385 12.00 2.59 9.14
C GLY A 385 10.94 3.48 8.49
N ARG A 386 10.86 3.40 7.15
CA ARG A 386 10.00 4.26 6.30
C ARG A 386 8.49 4.03 6.49
N ASN A 387 8.08 2.86 6.98
CA ASN A 387 6.68 2.43 7.01
C ASN A 387 6.06 2.42 8.41
N THR A 388 6.61 3.15 9.37
CA THR A 388 6.04 3.19 10.74
C THR A 388 4.62 3.72 10.80
N TRP A 389 4.19 4.48 9.77
CA TRP A 389 2.83 5.00 9.63
C TRP A 389 1.78 3.89 9.57
N GLN A 390 2.17 2.69 9.16
CA GLN A 390 1.25 1.58 9.00
C GLN A 390 0.74 1.02 10.35
N ALA A 391 1.44 1.32 11.45
CA ALA A 391 1.08 0.89 12.80
C ALA A 391 0.66 2.09 13.68
N GLN A 392 -0.30 2.90 13.22
CA GLN A 392 -0.80 4.07 13.96
C GLN A 392 -2.14 3.83 14.67
N GLN A 393 -2.95 2.89 14.19
CA GLN A 393 -4.23 2.50 14.79
C GLN A 393 -4.06 1.16 15.54
N PHE A 394 -4.62 1.04 16.75
CA PHE A 394 -4.47 -0.15 17.61
C PHE A 394 -5.78 -0.63 18.26
N GLY A 395 -6.90 0.01 17.95
CA GLY A 395 -8.21 -0.32 18.50
C GLY A 395 -8.86 -1.53 17.83
N GLY A 396 -10.18 -1.61 17.96
CA GLY A 396 -11.00 -2.64 17.32
C GLY A 396 -11.12 -3.96 18.08
N LYS A 397 -10.56 -4.08 19.29
CA LYS A 397 -10.74 -5.29 20.10
C LYS A 397 -12.22 -5.52 20.42
N GLY A 398 -12.73 -6.67 20.01
CA GLY A 398 -14.15 -7.03 20.14
C GLY A 398 -14.99 -6.75 18.87
N GLU A 399 -14.41 -6.12 17.86
CA GLU A 399 -15.05 -5.93 16.55
C GLU A 399 -14.86 -7.17 15.65
N PRO A 400 -15.73 -7.36 14.63
CA PRO A 400 -15.55 -8.43 13.64
C PRO A 400 -14.17 -8.36 12.96
N TYR A 401 -13.58 -9.53 12.68
CA TYR A 401 -12.28 -9.65 12.01
C TYR A 401 -11.11 -8.94 12.72
N TYR A 402 -11.23 -8.68 14.03
CA TYR A 402 -10.13 -8.14 14.83
C TYR A 402 -8.87 -9.01 14.71
N ARG A 403 -7.73 -8.34 14.51
CA ARG A 403 -6.38 -8.92 14.56
C ARG A 403 -5.55 -8.10 15.52
N ASP A 404 -4.69 -8.78 16.29
CA ASP A 404 -3.68 -8.09 17.10
C ASP A 404 -2.78 -7.25 16.18
N PRO A 405 -2.75 -5.90 16.32
CA PRO A 405 -2.03 -5.04 15.38
C PRO A 405 -0.53 -5.30 15.33
N GLU A 406 0.10 -5.62 16.47
CA GLU A 406 1.53 -5.97 16.51
C GLU A 406 1.80 -7.34 15.91
N GLY A 407 0.95 -8.33 16.18
CA GLY A 407 1.00 -9.65 15.58
C GLY A 407 0.85 -9.57 14.06
N PHE A 408 -0.06 -8.74 13.57
CA PHE A 408 -0.23 -8.47 12.14
C PHE A 408 1.03 -7.82 11.53
N GLU A 409 1.61 -6.81 12.19
CA GLU A 409 2.86 -6.19 11.76
C GLU A 409 4.02 -7.19 11.73
N THR A 410 4.12 -8.02 12.78
CA THR A 410 5.15 -9.06 12.87
C THR A 410 5.03 -10.06 11.72
N ALA A 411 3.81 -10.54 11.45
CA ALA A 411 3.53 -11.44 10.34
C ALA A 411 3.90 -10.80 8.99
N LEU A 412 3.56 -9.52 8.79
CA LEU A 412 3.92 -8.78 7.59
C LEU A 412 5.45 -8.70 7.39
N GLN A 413 6.21 -8.37 8.45
CA GLN A 413 7.67 -8.32 8.37
C GLN A 413 8.29 -9.69 8.09
N MET A 414 7.73 -10.77 8.64
CA MET A 414 8.14 -12.13 8.31
C MET A 414 7.89 -12.45 6.84
N THR A 415 6.73 -12.08 6.30
CA THR A 415 6.39 -12.29 4.89
C THR A 415 7.23 -11.42 3.95
N ILE A 416 7.59 -10.20 4.35
CA ILE A 416 8.55 -9.35 3.62
C ILE A 416 9.92 -10.02 3.55
N LYS A 417 10.41 -10.57 4.68
CA LYS A 417 11.68 -11.29 4.71
C LYS A 417 11.64 -12.51 3.79
N PHE A 418 10.57 -13.31 3.89
CA PHE A 418 10.34 -14.47 3.02
C PHE A 418 10.36 -14.08 1.53
N GLY A 419 9.68 -12.99 1.13
CA GLY A 419 9.70 -12.54 -0.26
C GLY A 419 11.10 -12.20 -0.78
N ARG A 420 11.93 -11.53 0.02
CA ARG A 420 13.32 -11.26 -0.34
C ARG A 420 14.13 -12.56 -0.51
N GLU A 421 13.91 -13.54 0.35
CA GLU A 421 14.57 -14.85 0.28
C GLU A 421 14.14 -15.63 -0.96
N VAL A 422 12.85 -15.71 -1.26
CA VAL A 422 12.33 -16.36 -2.48
C VAL A 422 12.88 -15.69 -3.74
N MET A 423 12.88 -14.36 -3.80
CA MET A 423 13.45 -13.65 -4.94
C MET A 423 14.94 -13.97 -5.10
N ALA A 424 15.68 -13.98 -3.99
CA ALA A 424 17.11 -14.28 -4.04
C ALA A 424 17.36 -15.71 -4.54
N GLU A 425 16.67 -16.71 -4.00
CA GLU A 425 16.78 -18.11 -4.42
C GLU A 425 16.37 -18.30 -5.89
N LYS A 426 15.28 -17.66 -6.31
CA LYS A 426 14.79 -17.69 -7.69
C LYS A 426 15.86 -17.24 -8.69
N TRP A 427 16.65 -16.23 -8.35
CA TRP A 427 17.62 -15.62 -9.25
C TRP A 427 19.08 -15.91 -8.91
N GLY A 428 19.35 -16.71 -7.88
CA GLY A 428 20.69 -16.98 -7.38
C GLY A 428 21.45 -15.74 -6.89
N ARG A 429 20.76 -14.63 -6.61
CA ARG A 429 21.35 -13.32 -6.31
C ARG A 429 20.42 -12.45 -5.46
N LYS A 430 20.99 -11.66 -4.55
CA LYS A 430 20.26 -10.63 -3.81
C LYS A 430 20.18 -9.30 -4.59
N GLY A 431 19.10 -8.55 -4.37
CA GLY A 431 18.89 -7.20 -4.91
C GLY A 431 18.25 -7.16 -6.30
N CYS A 432 18.08 -5.95 -6.86
CA CYS A 432 17.36 -5.76 -8.12
C CYS A 432 18.25 -5.80 -9.39
N SER A 433 19.57 -5.90 -9.27
CA SER A 433 20.49 -5.78 -10.42
C SER A 433 20.63 -7.09 -11.21
N LEU A 434 19.52 -7.72 -11.61
CA LEU A 434 19.52 -9.06 -12.19
C LEU A 434 20.19 -9.10 -13.57
N ARG A 435 19.81 -8.21 -14.49
CA ARG A 435 20.46 -8.13 -15.81
C ARG A 435 21.94 -7.75 -15.75
N SER A 436 22.34 -6.92 -14.79
CA SER A 436 23.75 -6.56 -14.60
C SER A 436 24.60 -7.78 -14.19
N GLY A 437 23.98 -8.79 -13.57
CA GLY A 437 24.60 -10.08 -13.29
C GLY A 437 24.59 -11.05 -14.49
N GLY A 438 24.12 -10.62 -15.66
CA GLY A 438 24.03 -11.43 -16.88
C GLY A 438 22.78 -12.31 -16.97
N LEU A 439 21.88 -12.26 -15.98
CA LEU A 439 20.68 -13.10 -15.94
C LEU A 439 19.70 -12.76 -17.06
N GLN A 440 19.07 -13.79 -17.60
CA GLN A 440 17.98 -13.76 -18.58
C GLN A 440 16.69 -14.32 -17.97
N ILE A 441 15.55 -14.10 -18.63
CA ILE A 441 14.25 -14.54 -18.10
C ILE A 441 14.18 -16.07 -17.92
N GLU A 442 14.91 -16.84 -18.73
CA GLU A 442 14.96 -18.30 -18.66
C GLU A 442 15.76 -18.85 -17.48
N ASP A 443 16.54 -18.01 -16.77
CA ASP A 443 17.41 -18.40 -15.68
C ASP A 443 16.68 -18.57 -14.33
N GLN A 444 15.42 -18.16 -14.25
CA GLN A 444 14.56 -18.32 -13.08
C GLN A 444 14.61 -19.76 -12.55
N TRP A 445 15.05 -19.92 -11.30
CA TRP A 445 15.20 -21.19 -10.58
C TRP A 445 16.28 -22.15 -11.13
N ARG A 446 17.18 -21.69 -12.00
CA ARG A 446 18.18 -22.54 -12.66
C ARG A 446 19.63 -22.20 -12.31
N VAL A 447 19.87 -21.00 -11.81
CA VAL A 447 21.22 -20.51 -11.52
C VAL A 447 21.64 -20.82 -10.09
N ARG A 448 22.94 -21.03 -9.89
CA ARG A 448 23.53 -21.16 -8.55
C ARG A 448 23.70 -19.78 -7.91
N HIS A 449 23.84 -19.76 -6.60
CA HIS A 449 24.20 -18.57 -5.84
C HIS A 449 25.51 -17.97 -6.34
N ASP A 450 25.53 -16.67 -6.57
CA ASP A 450 26.72 -15.95 -7.02
C ASP A 450 27.58 -15.40 -5.87
N SER A 451 28.63 -14.65 -6.21
CA SER A 451 29.57 -14.10 -5.23
C SER A 451 28.94 -13.07 -4.27
N ASP A 452 27.85 -12.43 -4.66
CA ASP A 452 27.17 -11.39 -3.87
C ASP A 452 26.11 -12.00 -2.94
N TRP A 453 26.04 -13.33 -2.89
CA TRP A 453 25.12 -14.08 -2.04
C TRP A 453 25.44 -13.96 -0.55
N ASN A 454 26.72 -13.91 -0.19
CA ASN A 454 27.16 -13.98 1.22
C ASN A 454 27.10 -12.64 1.94
#